data_AF-A0A3A8W0D3-F1
#
_entry.id   AF-A0A3A8W0D3-F1
#
_cell.length_a   1.000
_cell.length_b   1.000
_cell.length_c   1.000
_cell.angle_alpha   90.00
_cell.angle_beta   90.00
_cell.angle_gamma   90.00
#
_symmetry.space_group_name_H-M   'P 1'
#
loop_
_entity.id
_entity.type
_entity.pdbx_description
1 polymer ?
#
loop_
_entity_poly.entity_id
_entity_poly.type
_entity_poly.pdbx_seq_one_letter_code
_entity_poly.pdbx_strand_id
1 'polypeptide(L)'
;MKKNKYMLDGRGFSSQRELSVYCGVHEKTIAARLRHGLSLQEACKKEDKRDTYYVMNGERKSLKEICRCYGQDKELVRNRLAYGYSIEEAVSLPKKVSRQGNPLMVNGMWYPSLSAALRNFGLEAHESAIRYHMKRGRNPDDVFSGFNKFENKGGNV
;
A
#
# COMPACT_ATOMS: atom_id res chain seq x y z
N MET A 1 7.90 -50.96 19.78
CA MET A 1 7.16 -49.68 19.90
C MET A 1 8.05 -48.55 19.42
N LYS A 2 7.56 -47.67 18.53
CA LYS A 2 8.30 -46.45 18.16
C LYS A 2 8.31 -45.52 19.39
N LYS A 3 9.49 -45.13 19.89
CA LYS A 3 9.60 -44.10 20.92
C LYS A 3 9.36 -42.74 20.27
N ASN A 4 8.40 -41.98 20.79
CA ASN A 4 8.19 -40.61 20.38
C ASN A 4 9.26 -39.72 21.01
N LYS A 5 10.01 -39.00 20.16
CA LYS A 5 11.10 -38.11 20.59
C LYS A 5 10.62 -36.68 20.79
N TYR A 6 9.52 -36.32 20.16
CA TYR A 6 8.97 -34.96 20.16
C TYR A 6 7.47 -35.00 20.49
N MET A 7 6.97 -34.00 21.21
CA MET A 7 5.55 -33.86 21.57
C MET A 7 5.09 -32.46 21.20
N LEU A 8 4.15 -32.33 20.26
CA LEU A 8 3.60 -31.07 19.78
C LEU A 8 2.07 -31.18 19.72
N ASP A 9 1.36 -30.22 20.32
CA ASP A 9 -0.12 -30.16 20.36
C ASP A 9 -0.79 -31.46 20.86
N GLY A 10 -0.20 -32.12 21.85
CA GLY A 10 -0.69 -33.39 22.40
C GLY A 10 -0.40 -34.62 21.52
N ARG A 11 0.26 -34.45 20.36
CA ARG A 11 0.65 -35.53 19.46
C ARG A 11 2.14 -35.83 19.59
N GLY A 12 2.47 -37.12 19.62
CA GLY A 12 3.84 -37.61 19.64
C GLY A 12 4.39 -37.85 18.24
N PHE A 13 5.64 -37.47 18.03
CA PHE A 13 6.35 -37.61 16.77
C PHE A 13 7.69 -38.32 17.00
N SER A 14 8.01 -39.25 16.11
CA SER A 14 9.21 -40.10 16.19
C SER A 14 10.44 -39.45 15.56
N SER A 15 10.25 -38.46 14.68
CA SER A 15 11.34 -37.79 13.96
C SER A 15 11.01 -36.33 13.58
N GLN A 16 12.05 -35.55 13.25
CA GLN A 16 11.90 -34.18 12.73
C GLN A 16 11.25 -34.16 11.34
N ARG A 17 11.43 -35.23 10.55
CA ARG A 17 10.74 -35.39 9.27
C ARG A 17 9.22 -35.49 9.45
N GLU A 18 8.78 -36.22 10.46
CA GLU A 18 7.36 -36.33 10.79
C GLU A 18 6.78 -34.98 11.25
N LEU A 19 7.54 -34.23 12.07
CA LEU A 19 7.20 -32.85 12.42
C LEU A 19 7.12 -31.94 11.20
N SER A 20 8.09 -32.05 10.30
CA SER A 20 8.18 -31.25 9.08
C SER A 20 6.94 -31.38 8.20
N VAL A 21 6.44 -32.61 8.05
CA VAL A 21 5.17 -32.89 7.36
C VAL A 21 3.99 -32.29 8.12
N TYR A 22 3.95 -32.43 9.44
CA TYR A 22 2.84 -31.94 10.27
C TYR A 22 2.72 -30.42 10.29
N CYS A 23 3.82 -29.69 10.53
CA CYS A 23 3.80 -28.23 10.64
C CYS A 23 4.09 -27.50 9.32
N GLY A 24 4.46 -28.23 8.26
CA GLY A 24 4.77 -27.65 6.95
C GLY A 24 6.02 -26.75 6.95
N VAL A 25 6.94 -26.96 7.88
CA VAL A 25 8.25 -26.30 7.96
C VAL A 25 9.33 -27.29 7.55
N HIS A 26 10.29 -26.87 6.73
CA HIS A 26 11.34 -27.77 6.25
C HIS A 26 12.18 -28.35 7.41
N GLU A 27 12.50 -29.65 7.36
CA GLU A 27 13.21 -30.38 8.42
C GLU A 27 14.50 -29.67 8.87
N LYS A 28 15.34 -29.23 7.90
CA LYS A 28 16.57 -28.46 8.20
C LYS A 28 16.30 -27.18 8.99
N THR A 29 15.16 -26.51 8.74
CA THR A 29 14.77 -25.29 9.45
C THR A 29 14.36 -25.61 10.89
N ILE A 30 13.59 -26.69 11.11
CA ILE A 30 13.24 -27.16 12.46
C ILE A 30 14.52 -27.52 13.23
N ALA A 31 15.41 -28.30 12.62
CA ALA A 31 16.69 -28.69 13.21
C ALA A 31 17.55 -27.48 13.61
N ALA A 32 17.65 -26.48 12.73
CA ALA A 32 18.38 -25.25 13.02
C ALA A 32 17.75 -24.47 14.19
N ARG A 33 16.42 -24.28 14.17
CA ARG A 33 15.69 -23.56 15.23
C ARG A 33 15.87 -24.22 16.60
N LEU A 34 15.75 -25.55 16.67
CA LEU A 34 15.99 -26.31 17.91
C LEU A 34 17.45 -26.18 18.39
N ARG A 35 18.44 -26.22 17.49
CA ARG A 35 19.85 -25.97 17.84
C ARG A 35 20.10 -24.56 18.37
N HIS A 36 19.33 -23.58 17.92
CA HIS A 36 19.35 -22.20 18.44
C HIS A 36 18.56 -22.04 19.75
N GLY A 37 18.06 -23.12 20.33
CA GLY A 37 17.38 -23.10 21.62
C GLY A 37 15.89 -22.71 21.57
N LEU A 38 15.28 -22.61 20.38
CA LEU A 38 13.84 -22.38 20.28
C LEU A 38 13.06 -23.59 20.81
N SER A 39 11.90 -23.32 21.39
CA SER A 39 10.96 -24.38 21.79
C SER A 39 10.45 -25.16 20.58
N LEU A 40 9.90 -26.35 20.80
CA LEU A 40 9.35 -27.17 19.72
C LEU A 40 8.17 -26.47 19.01
N GLN A 41 7.29 -25.79 19.77
CA GLN A 41 6.22 -24.98 19.20
C GLN A 41 6.77 -23.89 18.27
N GLU A 42 7.76 -23.12 18.72
CA GLU A 42 8.34 -22.04 17.90
C GLU A 42 9.13 -22.57 16.71
N ALA A 43 9.84 -23.69 16.88
CA ALA A 43 10.56 -24.34 15.79
C ALA A 43 9.61 -24.74 14.65
N CYS A 44 8.39 -25.14 15.00
CA CYS A 44 7.34 -25.54 14.07
C CYS A 44 6.45 -24.38 13.58
N LYS A 45 6.61 -23.15 14.08
CA LYS A 45 5.87 -22.00 13.57
C LYS A 45 6.28 -21.66 12.13
N LYS A 46 5.28 -21.44 11.28
CA LYS A 46 5.47 -21.03 9.89
C LYS A 46 5.55 -19.50 9.79
N GLU A 47 6.66 -18.95 10.27
CA GLU A 47 6.94 -17.52 10.14
C GLU A 47 7.76 -17.26 8.87
N ASP A 48 7.23 -16.41 7.99
CA ASP A 48 8.01 -15.76 6.94
C ASP A 48 8.85 -14.64 7.56
N LYS A 49 10.18 -14.78 7.50
CA LYS A 49 11.13 -13.78 8.01
C LYS A 49 11.17 -12.49 7.18
N ARG A 50 10.63 -12.52 5.96
CA ARG A 50 10.56 -11.35 5.08
C ARG A 50 9.32 -10.48 5.34
N ASP A 51 8.38 -10.98 6.14
CA ASP A 51 7.19 -10.21 6.50
C ASP A 51 7.31 -9.58 7.88
N THR A 52 6.56 -8.51 8.09
CA THR A 52 6.50 -7.81 9.36
C THR A 52 5.26 -8.29 10.13
N TYR A 53 5.39 -8.51 11.44
CA TYR A 53 4.29 -9.00 12.28
C TYR A 53 3.80 -7.89 13.19
N TYR A 54 2.48 -7.83 13.35
CA TYR A 54 1.79 -6.90 14.21
C TYR A 54 0.80 -7.67 15.10
N VAL A 55 0.51 -7.12 16.28
CA VAL A 55 -0.58 -7.63 17.12
C VAL A 55 -1.87 -6.93 16.68
N MET A 56 -2.86 -7.71 16.28
CA MET A 56 -4.17 -7.24 15.87
C MET A 56 -5.23 -8.09 16.57
N ASN A 57 -6.15 -7.46 17.31
CA ASN A 57 -7.18 -8.14 18.11
C ASN A 57 -6.59 -9.20 19.09
N GLY A 58 -5.43 -8.90 19.70
CA GLY A 58 -4.76 -9.83 20.62
C GLY A 58 -3.97 -10.97 19.96
N GLU A 59 -3.99 -11.08 18.63
CA GLU A 59 -3.26 -12.12 17.90
C GLU A 59 -2.11 -11.53 17.09
N ARG A 60 -0.93 -12.17 17.15
CA ARG A 60 0.21 -11.82 16.30
C ARG A 60 -0.01 -12.35 14.89
N LYS A 61 -0.19 -11.46 13.92
CA LYS A 61 -0.42 -11.77 12.50
C LYS A 61 0.60 -11.05 11.64
N SER A 62 0.92 -11.64 10.49
CA SER A 62 1.75 -10.97 9.50
C SER A 62 0.99 -9.80 8.84
N LEU A 63 1.70 -8.79 8.36
CA LEU A 63 1.12 -7.67 7.64
C LEU A 63 0.33 -8.16 6.43
N LYS A 64 0.82 -9.20 5.73
CA LYS A 64 0.11 -9.81 4.61
C LYS A 64 -1.23 -10.42 5.02
N GLU A 65 -1.27 -11.17 6.12
CA GLU A 65 -2.51 -11.76 6.64
C GLU A 65 -3.49 -10.67 7.06
N ILE A 66 -3.00 -9.65 7.76
CA ILE A 66 -3.81 -8.50 8.17
C ILE A 66 -4.41 -7.81 6.94
N CYS A 67 -3.61 -7.45 5.95
CA CYS A 67 -4.09 -6.81 4.72
C CYS A 67 -5.14 -7.68 4.00
N ARG A 68 -4.93 -9.01 3.94
CA ARG A 68 -5.87 -9.96 3.35
C ARG A 68 -7.20 -10.01 4.12
N CYS A 69 -7.16 -10.05 5.45
CA CYS A 69 -8.35 -10.08 6.30
C CYS A 69 -9.20 -8.81 6.15
N TYR A 70 -8.57 -7.64 6.02
CA TYR A 70 -9.26 -6.35 5.90
C TYR A 70 -9.47 -5.91 4.44
N GLY A 71 -9.09 -6.73 3.46
CA GLY A 71 -9.19 -6.41 2.04
C GLY A 71 -8.41 -5.15 1.63
N GLN A 72 -7.32 -4.82 2.34
CA GLN A 72 -6.51 -3.64 2.10
C GLN A 72 -5.30 -3.94 1.23
N ASP A 73 -4.86 -2.94 0.48
CA ASP A 73 -3.62 -3.01 -0.28
C ASP A 73 -2.39 -2.92 0.65
N LYS A 74 -1.42 -3.81 0.45
CA LYS A 74 -0.24 -3.91 1.32
C LYS A 74 0.60 -2.64 1.28
N GLU A 75 0.73 -2.01 0.11
CA GLU A 75 1.54 -0.80 -0.06
C GLU A 75 0.86 0.41 0.60
N LEU A 76 -0.46 0.51 0.49
CA LEU A 76 -1.26 1.52 1.21
C LEU A 76 -1.04 1.43 2.73
N VAL A 77 -1.18 0.23 3.30
CA VAL A 77 -1.00 0.02 4.75
C VAL A 77 0.44 0.32 5.17
N ARG A 78 1.43 -0.11 4.36
CA ARG A 78 2.85 0.15 4.62
C ARG A 78 3.17 1.65 4.64
N ASN A 79 2.61 2.42 3.71
CA ASN A 79 2.78 3.88 3.67
C ASN A 79 2.14 4.55 4.89
N ARG A 80 0.94 4.11 5.30
CA ARG A 80 0.30 4.61 6.53
C ARG A 80 1.15 4.33 7.76
N LEU A 81 1.69 3.12 7.89
CA LEU A 81 2.61 2.79 8.99
C LEU A 81 3.86 3.69 8.98
N ALA A 82 4.42 3.98 7.80
CA ALA A 82 5.55 4.89 7.66
C ALA A 82 5.21 6.35 8.04
N TYR A 83 3.94 6.76 7.88
CA TYR A 83 3.43 8.05 8.33
C TYR A 83 3.06 8.09 9.82
N GLY A 84 3.32 7.00 10.57
CA GLY A 84 3.10 6.95 12.01
C GLY A 84 1.70 6.53 12.46
N TYR A 85 0.86 6.05 11.54
CA TYR A 85 -0.45 5.49 11.91
C TYR A 85 -0.28 4.17 12.67
N SER A 86 -1.21 3.89 13.59
CA SER A 86 -1.28 2.56 14.21
C SER A 86 -1.70 1.51 13.18
N ILE A 87 -1.45 0.22 13.46
CA ILE A 87 -1.84 -0.85 12.54
C ILE A 87 -3.37 -0.89 12.33
N GLU A 88 -4.14 -0.60 13.37
CA GLU A 88 -5.61 -0.56 13.35
C GLU A 88 -6.11 0.59 12.47
N GLU A 89 -5.55 1.79 12.63
CA GLU A 89 -5.86 2.93 11.78
C GLU A 89 -5.43 2.68 10.33
N ALA A 90 -4.27 2.06 10.15
CA ALA A 90 -3.70 1.82 8.84
C ALA A 90 -4.57 0.90 7.97
N VAL A 91 -5.33 -0.01 8.59
CA VAL A 91 -6.26 -0.91 7.88
C VAL A 91 -7.70 -0.42 7.85
N SER A 92 -8.12 0.36 8.85
CA SER A 92 -9.51 0.83 9.00
C SER A 92 -9.81 2.05 8.12
N LEU A 93 -8.83 2.94 7.93
CA LEU A 93 -9.07 4.17 7.20
C LEU A 93 -9.39 3.89 5.73
N PRO A 94 -10.46 4.50 5.16
CA PRO A 94 -10.74 4.38 3.75
C PRO A 94 -9.56 4.94 2.95
N LYS A 95 -9.24 4.31 1.81
CA LYS A 95 -8.26 4.87 0.88
C LYS A 95 -8.74 6.29 0.56
N LYS A 96 -7.93 7.31 0.86
CA LYS A 96 -8.20 8.65 0.36
C LYS A 96 -8.13 8.54 -1.15
N VAL A 97 -9.29 8.48 -1.79
CA VAL A 97 -9.40 8.71 -3.22
C VAL A 97 -9.00 10.17 -3.34
N SER A 98 -7.75 10.45 -3.75
CA SER A 98 -7.49 11.77 -4.28
C SER A 98 -8.46 11.88 -5.44
N ARG A 99 -9.50 12.72 -5.29
CA ARG A 99 -10.32 13.08 -6.43
C ARG A 99 -9.32 13.57 -7.45
N GLN A 100 -9.13 12.80 -8.53
CA GLN A 100 -8.16 13.15 -9.55
C GLN A 100 -8.56 14.53 -10.07
N GLY A 101 -7.78 15.54 -9.69
CA GLY A 101 -8.07 16.94 -9.98
C GLY A 101 -9.19 17.55 -9.14
N ASN A 102 -9.03 18.85 -8.87
CA ASN A 102 -10.19 19.69 -8.60
C ASN A 102 -10.83 19.97 -9.96
N PRO A 103 -12.07 19.48 -10.23
CA PRO A 103 -12.73 19.79 -11.47
C PRO A 103 -12.99 21.29 -11.57
N LEU A 104 -12.88 21.81 -12.77
CA LEU A 104 -13.05 23.22 -13.07
C LEU A 104 -13.82 23.40 -14.37
N MET A 105 -14.53 24.51 -14.46
CA MET A 105 -15.17 24.95 -15.69
C MET A 105 -14.26 25.99 -16.35
N VAL A 106 -14.03 25.83 -17.66
CA VAL A 106 -13.33 26.82 -18.49
C VAL A 106 -14.12 26.99 -19.78
N ASN A 107 -14.53 28.22 -20.10
CA ASN A 107 -15.35 28.59 -21.25
C ASN A 107 -16.62 27.73 -21.39
N GLY A 108 -17.30 27.46 -20.27
CA GLY A 108 -18.54 26.66 -20.24
C GLY A 108 -18.34 25.14 -20.39
N MET A 109 -17.11 24.66 -20.50
CA MET A 109 -16.80 23.22 -20.55
C MET A 109 -16.21 22.73 -19.21
N TRP A 110 -16.69 21.60 -18.72
CA TRP A 110 -16.18 20.97 -17.50
C TRP A 110 -14.96 20.10 -17.79
N TYR A 111 -13.91 20.29 -16.99
CA TYR A 111 -12.71 19.47 -17.02
C TYR A 111 -12.53 18.76 -15.68
N PRO A 112 -12.12 17.47 -15.67
CA PRO A 112 -11.93 16.72 -14.44
C PRO A 112 -10.72 17.21 -13.63
N SER A 113 -9.76 17.88 -14.25
CA SER A 113 -8.58 18.42 -13.57
C SER A 113 -7.98 19.62 -14.31
N LEU A 114 -7.16 20.41 -13.61
CA LEU A 114 -6.38 21.49 -14.22
C LEU A 114 -5.55 20.97 -15.42
N SER A 115 -4.84 19.86 -15.25
CA SER A 115 -4.02 19.28 -16.30
C SER A 115 -4.85 18.81 -17.51
N ALA A 116 -6.11 18.36 -17.30
CA ALA A 116 -7.01 18.04 -18.41
C ALA A 116 -7.43 19.28 -19.20
N ALA A 117 -7.70 20.40 -18.52
CA ALA A 117 -7.96 21.67 -19.19
C ALA A 117 -6.72 22.15 -19.95
N LEU A 118 -5.54 22.16 -19.33
CA LEU A 118 -4.30 22.63 -19.98
C LEU A 118 -3.96 21.86 -21.24
N ARG A 119 -4.12 20.53 -21.24
CA ARG A 119 -3.95 19.69 -22.44
C ARG A 119 -4.88 20.11 -23.58
N ASN A 120 -6.16 20.36 -23.25
CA ASN A 120 -7.14 20.76 -24.25
C ASN A 120 -6.83 22.12 -24.88
N PHE A 121 -6.25 23.05 -24.10
CA PHE A 121 -5.88 24.38 -24.56
C PHE A 121 -4.43 24.49 -25.07
N GLY A 122 -3.63 23.42 -25.03
CA GLY A 122 -2.21 23.45 -25.40
C GLY A 122 -1.32 24.22 -24.41
N LEU A 123 -1.77 24.49 -23.19
CA LEU A 123 -1.11 25.39 -22.23
C LEU A 123 -0.28 24.66 -21.15
N GLU A 124 0.19 23.44 -21.41
CA GLU A 124 0.92 22.63 -20.42
C GLU A 124 2.16 23.35 -19.86
N ALA A 125 2.88 24.09 -20.71
CA ALA A 125 4.05 24.88 -20.32
C ALA A 125 3.73 26.01 -19.32
N HIS A 126 2.46 26.41 -19.21
CA HIS A 126 2.00 27.50 -18.36
C HIS A 126 1.29 27.02 -17.08
N GLU A 127 1.33 25.72 -16.75
CA GLU A 127 0.62 25.14 -15.59
C GLU A 127 0.90 25.92 -14.29
N SER A 128 2.17 26.22 -14.01
CA SER A 128 2.58 26.91 -12.78
C SER A 128 2.01 28.33 -12.68
N ALA A 129 2.02 29.08 -13.78
CA ALA A 129 1.51 30.45 -13.83
C ALA A 129 -0.02 30.47 -13.71
N ILE A 130 -0.70 29.57 -14.42
CA ILE A 130 -2.16 29.42 -14.37
C ILE A 130 -2.61 29.02 -12.95
N ARG A 131 -1.94 28.03 -12.35
CA ARG A 131 -2.21 27.61 -10.95
C ARG A 131 -1.98 28.75 -9.96
N TYR A 132 -0.95 29.57 -10.15
CA TYR A 132 -0.69 30.75 -9.32
C TYR A 132 -1.85 31.75 -9.37
N HIS A 133 -2.34 32.06 -10.57
CA HIS A 133 -3.47 32.99 -10.75
C HIS A 133 -4.78 32.45 -10.18
N MET A 134 -5.08 31.17 -10.38
CA MET A 134 -6.26 30.53 -9.79
C MET A 134 -6.20 30.50 -8.26
N LYS A 135 -5.03 30.27 -7.65
CA LYS A 135 -4.86 30.31 -6.18
C LYS A 135 -5.11 31.70 -5.60
N ARG A 136 -4.90 32.76 -6.39
CA ARG A 136 -5.23 34.15 -6.04
C ARG A 136 -6.70 34.51 -6.29
N GLY A 137 -7.53 33.54 -6.68
CA GLY A 137 -8.96 33.74 -6.90
C GLY A 137 -9.32 34.38 -8.24
N ARG A 138 -8.41 34.42 -9.22
CA ARG A 138 -8.78 34.87 -10.59
C ARG A 138 -9.71 33.85 -11.24
N ASN A 139 -10.62 34.36 -12.06
CA ASN A 139 -11.55 33.54 -12.85
C ASN A 139 -10.75 32.65 -13.83
N PRO A 140 -11.01 31.32 -13.87
CA PRO A 140 -10.41 30.41 -14.84
C PRO A 140 -10.54 30.87 -16.30
N ASP A 141 -11.71 31.39 -16.72
CA ASP A 141 -11.95 31.79 -18.11
C ASP A 141 -10.98 32.90 -18.56
N ASP A 142 -10.81 33.92 -17.71
CA ASP A 142 -9.91 35.03 -17.97
C ASP A 142 -8.44 34.58 -18.01
N VAL A 143 -8.07 33.69 -17.09
CA VAL A 143 -6.71 33.17 -17.00
C VAL A 143 -6.38 32.36 -18.26
N PHE A 144 -7.19 31.37 -18.60
CA PHE A 144 -6.96 30.52 -19.77
C PHE A 144 -7.01 31.33 -21.07
N SER A 145 -7.93 32.28 -21.20
CA SER A 145 -8.01 33.19 -22.36
C SER A 145 -6.79 34.11 -22.47
N GLY A 146 -6.24 34.55 -21.33
CA GLY A 146 -5.03 35.36 -21.28
C GLY A 146 -3.82 34.65 -21.86
N PHE A 147 -3.62 33.37 -21.52
CA PHE A 147 -2.49 32.57 -22.01
C PHE A 147 -2.71 32.06 -23.44
N ASN A 148 -3.94 31.68 -23.82
CA ASN A 148 -4.25 31.18 -25.17
C ASN A 148 -4.04 32.23 -26.29
N LYS A 149 -4.12 33.53 -25.97
CA LYS A 149 -3.88 34.62 -26.93
C LYS A 149 -2.41 34.75 -27.36
N PHE A 150 -1.46 34.15 -26.65
CA PHE A 150 -0.04 34.21 -26.98
C PHE A 150 0.40 33.08 -27.93
N GLU A 151 -0.28 31.93 -27.91
CA GLU A 151 0.02 30.78 -28.77
C GLU A 151 -0.50 30.95 -30.22
N ASN A 152 -1.62 31.66 -30.42
CA ASN A 152 -2.24 31.83 -31.74
C ASN A 152 -1.57 32.88 -32.66
N LYS A 153 -0.42 33.47 -32.28
CA LYS A 153 0.35 34.40 -33.13
C LYS A 153 1.45 33.72 -33.96
N GLY A 154 1.54 32.40 -33.94
CA GLY A 154 2.57 31.61 -34.65
C GLY A 154 2.10 30.78 -35.85
N GLY A 155 0.89 30.99 -36.37
CA GLY A 155 0.33 30.22 -37.49
C GLY A 155 0.04 31.07 -38.73
N ASN A 156 0.95 31.03 -39.69
CA ASN A 156 0.89 31.48 -41.10
C ASN A 156 -0.47 31.99 -41.65
N VAL A 157 -0.45 33.23 -42.17
CA VAL A 157 -0.43 33.50 -43.63
C VAL A 157 0.58 34.60 -43.89
#